data_AF-A0A2F0AP64-F1
#
_entry.id   AF-A0A2F0AP64-F1
#
_cell.length_a   1.000
_cell.length_b   1.000
_cell.length_c   1.000
_cell.angle_alpha   90.00
_cell.angle_beta   90.00
_cell.angle_gamma   90.00
#
_symmetry.space_group_name_H-M   'P 1'
#
loop_
_entity.id
_entity.type
_entity.pdbx_description
1 polymer ?
#
loop_
_entity_poly.entity_id
_entity_poly.type
_entity_poly.pdbx_seq_one_letter_code
_entity_poly.pdbx_strand_id
1 'polypeptide(L)'
;MRFLTILLSAFFLVVFTPACGDVGHDDHDHSDHDDHDDHDDHDGHDHDPNEVMTTVKLTFTPASGGDAVTFGWADPENDGSPVIDPITLTAGETYTVSIQVLNELEDPAEDVTLELRDELDEHQFFFTGDAVSGPANESTSAIIAHSYADMDANGYPVGLENTIEATAAGMGEMSLMLRHMPPVNDSPVKTGELAGLVLNGDAASLPGSVDIEVTFSVTVAE
;
A
#
# COMPACT_ATOMS: atom_id res chain seq x y z
N MET A 1 -8.06 -28.31 -44.43
CA MET A 1 -6.83 -27.86 -45.13
C MET A 1 -6.14 -26.84 -44.23
N ARG A 2 -5.18 -27.22 -43.38
CA ARG A 2 -3.72 -27.31 -43.65
C ARG A 2 -3.17 -26.12 -44.43
N PHE A 3 -2.47 -25.20 -43.75
CA PHE A 3 -1.13 -24.78 -44.16
C PHE A 3 -0.27 -24.52 -42.91
N LEU A 4 0.82 -25.26 -42.88
CA LEU A 4 1.92 -25.29 -41.91
C LEU A 4 3.05 -24.48 -42.55
N THR A 5 3.70 -23.59 -41.83
CA THR A 5 4.99 -23.03 -42.26
C THR A 5 5.93 -22.95 -41.07
N ILE A 6 6.90 -23.87 -41.10
CA ILE A 6 8.05 -24.00 -40.22
C ILE A 6 9.14 -23.08 -40.78
N LEU A 7 9.80 -22.27 -39.94
CA LEU A 7 11.09 -21.69 -40.28
C LEU A 7 12.15 -22.06 -39.24
N LEU A 8 13.38 -22.18 -39.73
CA LEU A 8 14.44 -23.05 -39.30
C LEU A 8 15.58 -22.26 -38.61
N SER A 9 16.05 -22.80 -37.49
CA SER A 9 17.41 -22.84 -36.91
C SER A 9 18.51 -21.85 -37.38
N ALA A 10 19.21 -21.26 -36.41
CA ALA A 10 20.66 -21.09 -36.47
C ALA A 10 21.27 -21.21 -35.06
N PHE A 11 22.07 -22.27 -34.88
CA PHE A 11 22.84 -22.64 -33.69
C PHE A 11 24.23 -22.00 -33.84
N PHE A 12 24.70 -21.22 -32.87
CA PHE A 12 26.09 -20.74 -32.84
C PHE A 12 26.79 -21.28 -31.60
N LEU A 13 27.70 -22.24 -31.84
CA LEU A 13 28.58 -22.87 -30.87
C LEU A 13 29.93 -22.15 -30.91
N VAL A 14 30.39 -21.59 -29.79
CA VAL A 14 31.79 -21.18 -29.62
C VAL A 14 32.35 -21.93 -28.43
N VAL A 15 33.34 -22.79 -28.72
CA VAL A 15 34.18 -23.48 -27.75
C VAL A 15 35.55 -22.83 -27.82
N PHE A 16 36.09 -22.40 -26.67
CA PHE A 16 37.52 -22.10 -26.53
C PHE A 16 38.05 -22.73 -25.24
N THR A 17 39.16 -23.44 -25.39
CA THR A 17 39.86 -24.29 -24.41
C THR A 17 40.77 -23.49 -23.47
N PRO A 18 41.23 -24.10 -22.35
CA PRO A 18 41.98 -23.42 -21.30
C PRO A 18 43.49 -23.41 -21.54
N ALA A 19 44.18 -22.41 -21.01
CA ALA A 19 45.63 -22.41 -20.86
C ALA A 19 46.00 -22.10 -19.41
N CYS A 20 46.73 -23.04 -18.79
CA CYS A 20 47.34 -22.96 -17.48
C CYS A 20 48.76 -22.39 -17.63
N GLY A 21 49.18 -21.51 -16.71
CA GLY A 21 50.54 -20.97 -16.59
C GLY A 21 50.81 -20.58 -15.14
N ASP A 22 52.01 -20.89 -14.67
CA ASP A 22 52.39 -21.24 -13.30
C ASP A 22 53.52 -20.33 -12.75
N VAL A 23 53.56 -20.19 -11.41
CA VAL A 23 54.59 -19.71 -10.44
C VAL A 23 55.12 -18.26 -10.37
N GLY A 24 55.12 -17.73 -9.13
CA GLY A 24 56.20 -16.89 -8.52
C GLY A 24 55.72 -15.54 -7.95
N HIS A 25 55.37 -15.41 -6.66
CA HIS A 25 56.17 -15.17 -5.43
C HIS A 25 56.72 -13.73 -5.24
N ASP A 26 56.70 -13.30 -3.96
CA ASP A 26 57.31 -12.12 -3.30
C ASP A 26 56.46 -10.84 -3.08
N ASP A 27 55.90 -10.77 -1.85
CA ASP A 27 56.19 -9.82 -0.77
C ASP A 27 55.99 -8.29 -0.88
N HIS A 28 55.34 -7.76 0.18
CA HIS A 28 55.32 -6.36 0.70
C HIS A 28 54.48 -5.36 -0.12
N ASP A 29 53.74 -4.39 0.43
CA ASP A 29 53.60 -3.79 1.76
C ASP A 29 52.25 -3.03 1.77
N HIS A 30 51.78 -2.70 2.96
CA HIS A 30 50.59 -1.91 3.31
C HIS A 30 50.04 -0.92 2.28
N SER A 31 48.75 -1.09 1.97
CA SER A 31 47.86 0.01 1.56
C SER A 31 46.52 -0.13 2.28
N ASP A 32 46.34 0.77 3.25
CA ASP A 32 45.09 1.27 3.81
C ASP A 32 43.82 0.71 3.17
N HIS A 33 43.17 -0.20 3.87
CA HIS A 33 41.74 -0.40 3.74
C HIS A 33 41.15 -0.19 5.13
N ASP A 34 40.57 0.98 5.30
CA ASP A 34 39.60 1.28 6.33
C ASP A 34 38.45 0.28 6.14
N ASP A 35 38.54 -0.86 6.82
CA ASP A 35 37.42 -1.80 6.99
C ASP A 35 36.47 -1.17 8.02
N HIS A 36 35.79 -0.10 7.58
CA HIS A 36 34.48 0.26 8.11
C HIS A 36 33.48 -0.72 7.48
N ASP A 37 33.51 -1.96 7.97
CA ASP A 37 32.35 -2.83 7.93
C ASP A 37 31.34 -2.27 8.95
N ASP A 38 30.76 -1.11 8.62
CA ASP A 38 29.43 -0.75 9.11
C ASP A 38 28.47 -1.73 8.42
N HIS A 39 28.43 -2.93 8.99
CA HIS A 39 27.26 -3.77 8.89
C HIS A 39 26.12 -2.97 9.53
N ASP A 40 25.44 -2.18 8.71
CA ASP A 40 24.07 -1.76 8.95
C ASP A 40 23.23 -3.05 9.01
N ASP A 41 23.31 -3.74 10.15
CA ASP A 41 22.34 -4.72 10.60
C ASP A 41 21.06 -3.94 10.95
N HIS A 42 20.42 -3.38 9.93
CA HIS A 42 19.02 -2.94 9.97
C HIS A 42 18.08 -4.09 9.58
N ASP A 43 18.52 -5.35 9.71
CA ASP A 43 17.69 -6.54 9.51
C ASP A 43 16.96 -6.94 10.80
N GLY A 44 16.12 -6.01 11.25
CA GLY A 44 15.22 -6.20 12.38
C GLY A 44 14.00 -5.33 12.20
N HIS A 45 13.21 -5.57 11.15
CA HIS A 45 11.79 -5.23 11.18
C HIS A 45 11.16 -6.13 12.25
N ASP A 46 11.34 -5.72 13.51
CA ASP A 46 10.55 -6.26 14.60
C ASP A 46 9.14 -5.77 14.28
N HIS A 47 8.29 -6.66 13.76
CA HIS A 47 6.87 -6.37 13.54
C HIS A 47 6.29 -5.99 14.89
N ASP A 48 6.33 -4.70 15.26
CA ASP A 48 5.79 -4.27 16.54
C ASP A 48 4.28 -4.51 16.45
N PRO A 49 3.73 -5.47 17.22
CA PRO A 49 2.30 -5.70 17.21
C PRO A 49 1.50 -4.52 17.77
N ASN A 50 2.17 -3.42 18.18
CA ASN A 50 1.59 -2.19 18.69
C ASN A 50 2.08 -0.95 17.94
N GLU A 51 2.31 -1.02 16.62
CA GLU A 51 2.55 0.16 15.80
C GLU A 51 1.45 1.21 16.07
N VAL A 52 1.83 2.36 16.64
CA VAL A 52 0.87 3.35 17.13
C VAL A 52 0.51 4.30 16.00
N MET A 53 -0.76 4.27 15.57
CA MET A 53 -1.26 5.14 14.50
C MET A 53 -2.25 6.14 15.07
N THR A 54 -1.89 7.42 15.07
CA THR A 54 -2.74 8.48 15.66
C THR A 54 -3.42 9.34 14.60
N THR A 55 -2.91 9.34 13.36
CA THR A 55 -3.37 10.24 12.32
C THR A 55 -3.37 9.57 10.96
N VAL A 56 -4.43 9.80 10.18
CA VAL A 56 -4.56 9.44 8.77
C VAL A 56 -4.84 10.69 7.97
N LYS A 57 -4.11 10.89 6.87
CA LYS A 57 -4.34 11.95 5.90
C LYS A 57 -4.63 11.35 4.53
N LEU A 58 -5.76 11.75 3.97
CA LEU A 58 -6.20 11.38 2.62
C LEU A 58 -6.01 12.59 1.71
N THR A 59 -5.11 12.49 0.73
CA THR A 59 -4.84 13.58 -0.21
C THR A 59 -5.46 13.27 -1.57
N PHE A 60 -6.47 14.04 -1.93
CA PHE A 60 -7.22 13.94 -3.19
C PHE A 60 -6.66 14.91 -4.22
N THR A 61 -6.07 14.38 -5.30
CA THR A 61 -5.54 15.18 -6.41
C THR A 61 -6.47 15.06 -7.63
N PRO A 62 -7.10 16.16 -8.10
CA PRO A 62 -8.01 16.12 -9.24
C PRO A 62 -7.29 15.72 -10.54
N ALA A 63 -7.87 14.78 -11.29
CA ALA A 63 -7.34 14.33 -12.58
C ALA A 63 -7.48 15.39 -13.68
N SER A 64 -8.47 16.29 -13.56
CA SER A 64 -8.60 17.45 -14.44
C SER A 64 -7.55 18.54 -14.20
N GLY A 65 -6.74 18.39 -13.14
CA GLY A 65 -5.77 19.35 -12.66
C GLY A 65 -6.35 20.32 -11.62
N GLY A 66 -5.47 20.97 -10.85
CA GLY A 66 -5.86 21.83 -9.73
C GLY A 66 -5.00 21.56 -8.51
N ASP A 67 -5.33 22.23 -7.40
CA ASP A 67 -4.67 21.99 -6.12
C ASP A 67 -5.22 20.71 -5.48
N ALA A 68 -4.35 19.90 -4.90
CA ALA A 68 -4.76 18.76 -4.10
C ALA A 68 -5.42 19.22 -2.79
N VAL A 69 -6.39 18.45 -2.31
CA VAL A 69 -7.08 18.71 -1.05
C VAL A 69 -6.84 17.55 -0.10
N THR A 70 -6.47 17.85 1.14
CA THR A 70 -6.21 16.84 2.17
C THR A 70 -7.31 16.89 3.23
N PHE A 71 -7.81 15.71 3.60
CA PHE A 71 -8.75 15.49 4.71
C PHE A 71 -8.12 14.51 5.69
N GLY A 72 -8.38 14.66 6.99
CA GLY A 72 -7.77 13.79 7.98
C GLY A 72 -8.70 13.27 9.07
N TRP A 73 -8.27 12.17 9.65
CA TRP A 73 -8.62 11.74 11.01
C TRP A 73 -7.38 11.93 11.87
N ALA A 74 -7.50 12.56 13.03
CA ALA A 74 -6.37 12.84 13.91
C ALA A 74 -6.79 12.76 15.38
N ASP A 75 -6.11 11.91 16.14
CA ASP A 75 -6.13 11.83 17.61
C ASP A 75 -4.67 11.84 18.11
N PRO A 76 -3.95 12.96 17.96
CA PRO A 76 -2.50 13.01 18.22
C PRO A 76 -2.15 12.77 19.70
N GLU A 77 -3.09 13.01 20.61
CA GLU A 77 -2.93 12.67 22.03
C GLU A 77 -3.26 11.20 22.36
N ASN A 78 -3.84 10.46 21.40
CA ASN A 78 -4.35 9.08 21.54
C ASN A 78 -5.25 8.93 22.78
N ASP A 79 -6.13 9.91 23.00
CA ASP A 79 -7.00 9.98 24.18
C ASP A 79 -8.44 9.52 23.91
N GLY A 80 -8.73 9.17 22.66
CA GLY A 80 -10.05 8.74 22.18
C GLY A 80 -10.94 9.90 21.71
N SER A 81 -10.37 11.09 21.46
CA SER A 81 -11.11 12.29 21.02
C SER A 81 -10.69 12.77 19.63
N PRO A 82 -10.85 11.96 18.57
CA PRO A 82 -10.38 12.31 17.24
C PRO A 82 -11.12 13.50 16.64
N VAL A 83 -10.39 14.30 15.85
CA VAL A 83 -10.94 15.26 14.89
C VAL A 83 -11.00 14.61 13.52
N ILE A 84 -12.15 14.71 12.86
CA ILE A 84 -12.39 14.11 11.54
C ILE A 84 -12.89 15.20 10.59
N ASP A 85 -12.18 15.40 9.49
CA ASP A 85 -12.58 16.35 8.45
C ASP A 85 -13.71 15.77 7.59
N PRO A 86 -14.76 16.55 7.27
CA PRO A 86 -15.74 16.14 6.27
C PRO A 86 -15.11 16.19 4.88
N ILE A 87 -15.19 15.09 4.14
CA ILE A 87 -14.70 15.02 2.76
C ILE A 87 -15.68 15.75 1.85
N THR A 88 -15.16 16.71 1.07
CA THR A 88 -15.96 17.45 0.08
C THR A 88 -15.31 17.31 -1.30
N LEU A 89 -16.05 16.75 -2.25
CA LEU A 89 -15.61 16.49 -3.63
C LEU A 89 -16.54 17.20 -4.63
N THR A 90 -16.06 17.37 -5.85
CA THR A 90 -16.84 17.88 -6.99
C THR A 90 -17.36 16.74 -7.86
N ALA A 91 -18.64 16.76 -8.20
CA ALA A 91 -19.30 15.77 -9.06
C ALA A 91 -18.67 15.73 -10.46
N GLY A 92 -18.51 14.52 -11.00
CA GLY A 92 -17.89 14.28 -12.30
C GLY A 92 -16.37 14.37 -12.31
N GLU A 93 -15.72 14.64 -11.17
CA GLU A 93 -14.27 14.66 -11.05
C GLU A 93 -13.74 13.29 -10.60
N THR A 94 -12.57 12.92 -11.13
CA THR A 94 -11.81 11.75 -10.67
C THR A 94 -10.60 12.23 -9.89
N TYR A 95 -10.34 11.63 -8.73
CA TYR A 95 -9.21 11.96 -7.87
C TYR A 95 -8.27 10.77 -7.78
N THR A 96 -6.97 11.01 -7.93
CA THR A 96 -5.96 10.10 -7.38
C THR A 96 -5.82 10.40 -5.90
N VAL A 97 -5.87 9.37 -5.06
CA VAL A 97 -5.91 9.50 -3.60
C VAL A 97 -4.74 8.76 -2.98
N SER A 98 -3.89 9.48 -2.27
CA SER A 98 -2.82 8.90 -1.46
C SER A 98 -3.17 8.95 0.03
N ILE A 99 -2.75 7.92 0.76
CA ILE A 99 -2.90 7.81 2.22
C ILE A 99 -1.53 8.02 2.87
N GLN A 100 -1.50 8.87 3.90
CA GLN A 100 -0.39 8.98 4.85
C GLN A 100 -0.89 8.63 6.25
N VAL A 101 -0.14 7.83 6.97
CA VAL A 101 -0.39 7.45 8.37
C VAL A 101 0.78 7.94 9.22
N LEU A 102 0.48 8.53 10.37
CA LEU A 102 1.47 9.10 11.27
C LEU A 102 1.28 8.63 12.71
N ASN A 103 2.39 8.58 13.44
CA ASN A 103 2.46 8.51 14.89
C ASN A 103 2.87 9.89 15.43
N GLU A 104 1.90 10.67 15.90
CA GLU A 104 2.13 12.03 16.43
C GLU A 104 2.42 12.03 17.95
N LEU A 105 2.57 10.87 18.59
CA LEU A 105 3.08 10.76 19.97
C LEU A 105 4.60 10.91 20.05
N GLU A 106 5.29 10.70 18.93
CA GLU A 106 6.74 10.88 18.80
C GLU A 106 7.09 12.34 18.44
N ASP A 107 8.31 12.79 18.80
CA ASP A 107 8.83 14.12 18.45
C ASP A 107 10.24 14.03 17.83
N PRO A 108 10.38 14.22 16.50
CA PRO A 108 9.33 14.60 15.56
C PRO A 108 8.33 13.45 15.31
N ALA A 109 7.12 13.81 14.86
CA ALA A 109 6.11 12.84 14.45
C ALA A 109 6.68 11.86 13.41
N GLU A 110 6.42 10.58 13.62
CA GLU A 110 6.93 9.49 12.80
C GLU A 110 5.97 9.18 11.65
N ASP A 111 6.54 8.93 10.46
CA ASP A 111 5.78 8.58 9.26
C ASP A 111 5.70 7.05 9.11
N VAL A 112 4.68 6.50 9.76
CA VAL A 112 4.26 5.08 9.72
C VAL A 112 3.98 4.60 8.28
N THR A 113 3.68 5.51 7.34
CA THR A 113 3.50 5.11 5.94
C THR A 113 4.76 4.52 5.29
N LEU A 114 5.94 4.68 5.90
CA LEU A 114 7.15 4.01 5.42
C LEU A 114 7.16 2.54 5.80
N GLU A 115 6.80 2.21 7.04
CA GLU A 115 6.71 0.82 7.53
C GLU A 115 5.62 0.06 6.76
N LEU A 116 4.44 0.67 6.58
CA LEU A 116 3.38 0.09 5.74
C LEU A 116 3.82 -0.19 4.28
N ARG A 117 4.81 0.56 3.76
CA ARG A 117 5.38 0.35 2.41
C ARG A 117 6.45 -0.72 2.37
N ASP A 118 7.12 -0.97 3.48
CA ASP A 118 8.07 -2.08 3.59
C ASP A 118 7.31 -3.40 3.80
N GLU A 119 6.12 -3.35 4.41
CA GLU A 119 5.27 -4.51 4.75
C GLU A 119 3.98 -4.58 3.91
N LEU A 120 4.06 -4.28 2.61
CA LEU A 120 2.88 -4.24 1.72
C LEU A 120 2.11 -5.56 1.64
N ASP A 121 2.78 -6.70 1.82
CA ASP A 121 2.17 -8.03 1.80
C ASP A 121 1.47 -8.41 3.11
N GLU A 122 1.51 -7.53 4.12
CA GLU A 122 0.84 -7.71 5.41
C GLU A 122 -0.31 -6.71 5.60
N HIS A 123 -0.33 -5.62 4.83
CA HIS A 123 -1.28 -4.53 5.01
C HIS A 123 -2.30 -4.40 3.86
N GLN A 124 -3.54 -4.03 4.20
CA GLN A 124 -4.52 -3.60 3.23
C GLN A 124 -5.54 -2.60 3.82
N PHE A 125 -5.78 -1.52 3.09
CA PHE A 125 -6.87 -0.58 3.33
C PHE A 125 -8.15 -1.05 2.63
N PHE A 126 -9.29 -0.94 3.32
CA PHE A 126 -10.62 -1.24 2.80
C PHE A 126 -11.51 -0.01 2.86
N PHE A 127 -12.29 0.20 1.80
CA PHE A 127 -13.22 1.31 1.65
C PHE A 127 -14.65 0.77 1.62
N THR A 128 -15.46 1.17 2.58
CA THR A 128 -16.86 0.73 2.73
C THR A 128 -17.78 1.91 3.06
N GLY A 129 -19.08 1.66 3.24
CA GLY A 129 -20.06 2.69 3.58
C GLY A 129 -21.08 2.95 2.47
N ASP A 130 -22.12 3.72 2.76
CA ASP A 130 -23.22 3.93 1.83
C ASP A 130 -22.84 4.84 0.64
N ALA A 131 -21.82 5.70 0.81
CA ALA A 131 -21.32 6.59 -0.23
C ALA A 131 -20.48 5.86 -1.29
N VAL A 132 -19.97 4.66 -0.99
CA VAL A 132 -18.93 4.00 -1.78
C VAL A 132 -19.48 2.84 -2.61
N SER A 133 -19.06 2.71 -3.86
CA SER A 133 -19.11 1.45 -4.61
C SER A 133 -17.68 1.12 -5.07
N GLY A 134 -17.23 -0.11 -4.85
CA GLY A 134 -15.85 -0.52 -5.12
C GLY A 134 -15.57 -1.98 -4.70
N PRO A 135 -14.30 -2.43 -4.76
CA PRO A 135 -13.94 -3.83 -4.52
C PRO A 135 -14.39 -4.42 -3.18
N ALA A 136 -14.49 -3.60 -2.14
CA ALA A 136 -14.84 -4.02 -0.78
C ALA A 136 -16.29 -3.68 -0.38
N ASN A 137 -17.05 -2.98 -1.22
CA ASN A 137 -18.38 -2.50 -0.87
C ASN A 137 -19.23 -2.19 -2.10
N GLU A 138 -20.49 -2.62 -2.11
CA GLU A 138 -21.45 -2.25 -3.14
C GLU A 138 -22.68 -1.62 -2.49
N SER A 139 -22.89 -0.33 -2.79
CA SER A 139 -24.04 0.43 -2.32
C SER A 139 -24.87 0.94 -3.50
N THR A 140 -26.19 0.78 -3.42
CA THR A 140 -27.12 1.35 -4.41
C THR A 140 -27.28 2.87 -4.28
N SER A 141 -26.79 3.44 -3.17
CA SER A 141 -26.78 4.88 -2.91
C SER A 141 -25.38 5.48 -3.05
N ALA A 142 -24.42 4.72 -3.60
CA ALA A 142 -23.07 5.18 -3.79
C ALA A 142 -23.03 6.46 -4.65
N ILE A 143 -22.30 7.45 -4.16
CA ILE A 143 -22.03 8.73 -4.82
C ILE A 143 -20.56 8.87 -5.20
N ILE A 144 -19.72 7.93 -4.76
CA ILE A 144 -18.34 7.78 -5.21
C ILE A 144 -18.06 6.33 -5.64
N ALA A 145 -17.25 6.17 -6.66
CA ALA A 145 -16.70 4.88 -7.09
C ALA A 145 -15.22 4.79 -6.70
N HIS A 146 -14.81 3.71 -6.06
CA HIS A 146 -13.45 3.46 -5.59
C HIS A 146 -12.77 2.33 -6.38
N SER A 147 -11.46 2.48 -6.62
CA SER A 147 -10.59 1.40 -7.07
C SER A 147 -9.18 1.56 -6.52
N TYR A 148 -8.51 0.45 -6.21
CA TYR A 148 -7.09 0.45 -5.83
C TYR A 148 -6.19 0.86 -7.00
N ALA A 149 -5.15 1.64 -6.72
CA ALA A 149 -4.14 2.07 -7.70
C ALA A 149 -2.73 1.51 -7.41
N ASP A 150 -2.61 0.66 -6.39
CA ASP A 150 -1.40 -0.04 -6.00
C ASP A 150 -1.66 -1.53 -5.69
N MET A 151 -0.57 -2.29 -5.63
CA MET A 151 -0.55 -3.69 -5.24
C MET A 151 0.81 -4.07 -4.68
N ASP A 152 0.85 -5.10 -3.85
CA ASP A 152 2.09 -5.71 -3.37
C ASP A 152 2.80 -6.54 -4.45
N ALA A 153 3.94 -7.14 -4.11
CA ALA A 153 4.74 -7.95 -5.02
C ALA A 153 4.01 -9.22 -5.51
N ASN A 154 2.97 -9.67 -4.81
CA ASN A 154 2.12 -10.80 -5.20
C ASN A 154 0.94 -10.36 -6.08
N GLY A 155 0.77 -9.07 -6.31
CA GLY A 155 -0.33 -8.48 -7.07
C GLY A 155 -1.63 -8.36 -6.26
N TYR A 156 -1.56 -8.38 -4.92
CA TYR A 156 -2.73 -8.16 -4.08
C TYR A 156 -2.89 -6.67 -3.75
N PRO A 157 -4.11 -6.14 -3.66
CA PRO A 157 -4.31 -4.73 -3.39
C PRO A 157 -3.74 -4.29 -2.03
N VAL A 158 -3.28 -3.05 -1.93
CA VAL A 158 -2.79 -2.46 -0.67
C VAL A 158 -3.68 -1.30 -0.26
N GLY A 159 -3.91 -0.34 -1.16
CA GLY A 159 -4.74 0.83 -0.93
C GLY A 159 -4.05 2.00 -0.24
N LEU A 160 -2.71 2.11 -0.30
CA LEU A 160 -2.02 3.36 -0.01
C LEU A 160 -2.24 4.38 -1.13
N GLU A 161 -2.38 3.90 -2.37
CA GLU A 161 -2.77 4.69 -3.54
C GLU A 161 -4.10 4.17 -4.11
N ASN A 162 -5.01 5.09 -4.41
CA ASN A 162 -6.37 4.77 -4.87
C ASN A 162 -6.83 5.73 -5.95
N THR A 163 -7.91 5.37 -6.63
CA THR A 163 -8.70 6.28 -7.47
C THR A 163 -10.11 6.37 -6.91
N ILE A 164 -10.62 7.59 -6.75
CA ILE A 164 -11.99 7.87 -6.35
C ILE A 164 -12.65 8.74 -7.43
N GLU A 165 -13.71 8.25 -8.05
CA GLU A 165 -14.57 9.02 -8.97
C GLU A 165 -15.81 9.51 -8.22
N ALA A 166 -16.04 10.81 -8.19
CA ALA A 166 -17.24 11.38 -7.61
C ALA A 166 -18.40 11.33 -8.63
N THR A 167 -19.18 10.25 -8.61
CA THR A 167 -20.11 9.89 -9.70
C THR A 167 -21.41 10.69 -9.70
N ALA A 168 -21.86 11.18 -8.54
CA ALA A 168 -23.10 11.94 -8.41
C ALA A 168 -23.06 12.88 -7.20
N ALA A 169 -23.74 14.02 -7.29
CA ALA A 169 -23.91 14.90 -6.13
C ALA A 169 -24.77 14.24 -5.06
N GLY A 170 -24.42 14.48 -3.79
CA GLY A 170 -25.10 13.88 -2.66
C GLY A 170 -24.26 13.89 -1.39
N MET A 171 -24.74 13.16 -0.39
CA MET A 171 -24.05 12.96 0.88
C MET A 171 -24.16 11.50 1.28
N GLY A 172 -23.15 11.02 2.01
CA GLY A 172 -23.12 9.69 2.60
C GLY A 172 -21.91 9.54 3.51
N GLU A 173 -21.62 8.32 3.91
CA GLU A 173 -20.49 7.96 4.75
C GLU A 173 -19.55 7.00 4.01
N MET A 174 -18.25 7.22 4.21
CA MET A 174 -17.17 6.35 3.76
C MET A 174 -16.38 5.91 4.99
N SER A 175 -16.35 4.60 5.25
CA SER A 175 -15.48 4.01 6.27
C SER A 175 -14.19 3.51 5.64
N LEU A 176 -13.08 3.90 6.24
CA LEU A 176 -11.73 3.46 5.91
C LEU A 176 -11.23 2.54 7.04
N MET A 177 -10.80 1.33 6.66
CA MET A 177 -10.23 0.36 7.60
C MET A 177 -8.84 -0.05 7.13
N LEU A 178 -7.82 0.08 7.99
CA LEU A 178 -6.52 -0.57 7.79
C LEU A 178 -6.54 -1.92 8.50
N ARG A 179 -6.18 -2.97 7.78
CA ARG A 179 -5.96 -4.31 8.31
C ARG A 179 -4.48 -4.66 8.24
N HIS A 180 -3.88 -4.97 9.38
CA HIS A 180 -2.57 -5.62 9.50
C HIS A 180 -2.73 -7.13 9.64
N MET A 181 -2.00 -7.88 8.82
CA MET A 181 -2.15 -9.33 8.64
C MET A 181 -0.78 -10.02 8.64
N PRO A 182 -0.08 -10.03 9.79
CA PRO A 182 1.26 -10.59 9.87
C PRO A 182 1.25 -12.11 9.61
N PRO A 183 2.36 -12.69 9.13
CA PRO A 183 2.49 -14.10 8.87
C PRO A 183 2.12 -14.96 10.09
N VAL A 184 1.39 -16.04 9.85
CA VAL A 184 1.00 -16.99 10.91
C VAL A 184 1.82 -18.26 10.76
N ASN A 185 2.73 -18.52 11.69
CA ASN A 185 3.74 -19.58 11.60
C ASN A 185 4.58 -19.45 10.31
N ASP A 186 5.16 -18.27 10.09
CA ASP A 186 6.01 -17.93 8.94
C ASP A 186 5.31 -18.09 7.58
N SER A 187 3.98 -18.08 7.55
CA SER A 187 3.18 -18.20 6.34
C SER A 187 2.34 -16.94 6.14
N PRO A 188 2.46 -16.25 4.99
CA PRO A 188 1.67 -15.06 4.71
C PRO A 188 0.19 -15.42 4.65
N VAL A 189 -0.65 -14.56 5.22
CA VAL A 189 -2.09 -14.77 5.33
C VAL A 189 -2.91 -13.81 4.45
N LYS A 190 -2.30 -12.74 3.94
CA LYS A 190 -2.91 -11.85 2.96
C LYS A 190 -3.15 -12.58 1.64
N THR A 191 -4.30 -12.33 1.02
CA THR A 191 -4.67 -12.89 -0.28
C THR A 191 -5.33 -11.82 -1.15
N GLY A 192 -5.43 -12.05 -2.46
CA GLY A 192 -6.11 -11.13 -3.38
C GLY A 192 -7.64 -11.07 -3.22
N GLU A 193 -8.24 -11.98 -2.44
CA GLU A 193 -9.70 -12.13 -2.34
C GLU A 193 -10.31 -11.34 -1.16
N LEU A 194 -9.50 -10.70 -0.33
CA LEU A 194 -9.94 -10.11 0.94
C LEU A 194 -11.00 -9.02 0.75
N ALA A 195 -10.85 -8.16 -0.26
CA ALA A 195 -11.86 -7.13 -0.56
C ALA A 195 -13.21 -7.79 -0.93
N GLY A 196 -13.18 -8.89 -1.67
CA GLY A 196 -14.36 -9.69 -1.97
C GLY A 196 -15.02 -10.30 -0.73
N LEU A 197 -14.25 -10.68 0.30
CA LEU A 197 -14.80 -11.13 1.58
C LEU A 197 -15.54 -9.99 2.31
N VAL A 198 -14.94 -8.80 2.36
CA VAL A 198 -15.58 -7.60 2.95
C VAL A 198 -16.88 -7.27 2.22
N LEU A 199 -16.85 -7.28 0.87
CA LEU A 199 -18.01 -7.04 0.04
C LEU A 199 -19.16 -8.00 0.34
N ASN A 200 -18.85 -9.27 0.61
CA ASN A 200 -19.85 -10.29 0.94
C ASN A 200 -20.28 -10.27 2.42
N GLY A 201 -19.87 -9.26 3.20
CA GLY A 201 -20.22 -9.09 4.60
C GLY A 201 -19.46 -10.02 5.55
N ASP A 202 -18.32 -10.57 5.13
CA ASP A 202 -17.51 -11.52 5.89
C ASP A 202 -16.19 -10.90 6.39
N ALA A 203 -16.20 -9.60 6.72
CA ALA A 203 -15.03 -8.88 7.23
C ALA A 203 -14.48 -9.48 8.54
N ALA A 204 -15.32 -10.19 9.31
CA ALA A 204 -14.90 -10.91 10.52
C ALA A 204 -13.96 -12.10 10.23
N SER A 205 -13.95 -12.60 9.00
CA SER A 205 -13.10 -13.72 8.56
C SER A 205 -11.77 -13.25 7.96
N LEU A 206 -11.52 -11.94 7.89
CA LEU A 206 -10.20 -11.43 7.55
C LEU A 206 -9.17 -11.90 8.59
N PRO A 207 -7.95 -12.28 8.17
CA PRO A 207 -6.87 -12.59 9.11
C PRO A 207 -6.36 -11.33 9.82
N GLY A 208 -5.49 -11.49 10.82
CA GLY A 208 -4.86 -10.37 11.51
C GLY A 208 -5.83 -9.49 12.32
N SER A 209 -5.47 -8.22 12.51
CA SER A 209 -6.19 -7.24 13.33
C SER A 209 -6.51 -5.96 12.55
N VAL A 210 -7.41 -5.16 13.10
CA VAL A 210 -7.72 -3.82 12.60
C VAL A 210 -6.89 -2.82 13.39
N ASP A 211 -6.09 -2.01 12.70
CA ASP A 211 -5.27 -0.97 13.34
C ASP A 211 -5.98 0.38 13.32
N ILE A 212 -6.65 0.68 12.20
CA ILE A 212 -7.44 1.90 12.02
C ILE A 212 -8.82 1.52 11.50
N GLU A 213 -9.87 2.07 12.10
CA GLU A 213 -11.22 2.08 11.54
C GLU A 213 -11.86 3.44 11.79
N VAL A 214 -12.11 4.19 10.72
CA VAL A 214 -12.67 5.54 10.79
C VAL A 214 -13.75 5.75 9.73
N THR A 215 -14.79 6.50 10.09
CA THR A 215 -15.85 6.90 9.17
C THR A 215 -15.81 8.40 8.88
N PHE A 216 -15.69 8.74 7.61
CA PHE A 216 -15.76 10.10 7.09
C PHE A 216 -17.16 10.39 6.55
N SER A 217 -17.71 11.56 6.88
CA SER A 217 -18.84 12.10 6.12
C SER A 217 -18.35 12.60 4.77
N VAL A 218 -18.99 12.15 3.69
CA VAL A 218 -18.67 12.53 2.31
C VAL A 218 -19.79 13.40 1.76
N THR A 219 -19.42 14.51 1.15
CA THR A 219 -20.30 15.37 0.34
C THR A 219 -19.73 15.49 -1.05
N VAL A 220 -20.53 15.18 -2.06
CA VAL A 220 -20.22 15.48 -3.46
C VAL A 220 -21.10 16.65 -3.88
N ALA A 221 -20.47 17.78 -4.22
CA ALA A 221 -21.14 18.99 -4.66
C ALA A 221 -21.21 19.07 -6.20
N GLU A 222 -22.24 19.75 -6.71
CA GLU A 222 -22.44 20.05 -8.14
C GLU A 222 -21.38 21.01 -8.72
#